data_AF-A0A4U3A9B5-F1
#
_entry.id   AF-A0A4U3A9B5-F1
#
_cell.length_a   1.000
_cell.length_b   1.000
_cell.length_c   1.000
_cell.angle_alpha   90.00
_cell.angle_beta   90.00
_cell.angle_gamma   90.00
#
_symmetry.space_group_name_H-M   'P 1'
#
loop_
_entity.id
_entity.type
_entity.pdbx_description
1 polymer ?
#
loop_
_entity_poly.entity_id
_entity_poly.type
_entity_poly.pdbx_seq_one_letter_code
_entity_poly.pdbx_strand_id
1 'polypeptide(L)' 'PTGKFLIATNEKSHNLVLFSRNETTGKLTLLQSDVVVPEPVCVKFLNV' A
#
# COMPACT_ATOMS: atom_id res chain seq x y z
N PRO A 1 6.32 -2.62 11.73
CA PRO A 1 5.21 -1.91 11.02
C PRO A 1 4.31 -1.14 12.01
N THR A 2 3.75 0.01 11.62
CA THR A 2 3.05 0.94 12.56
C THR A 2 1.51 0.88 12.53
N GLY A 3 0.90 0.24 11.54
CA GLY A 3 -0.57 0.19 11.38
C GLY A 3 -1.23 1.46 10.83
N LYS A 4 -0.45 2.51 10.53
CA LYS A 4 -0.91 3.81 10.03
C LYS A 4 -1.04 3.90 8.50
N PHE A 5 -0.54 2.90 7.79
CA PHE A 5 -0.48 2.88 6.34
C PHE A 5 -0.94 1.54 5.79
N LEU A 6 -1.46 1.56 4.57
CA LEU A 6 -1.82 0.38 3.80
C LEU A 6 -1.17 0.47 2.42
N ILE A 7 -0.55 -0.62 1.99
CA ILE A 7 0.00 -0.79 0.64
C ILE A 7 -0.90 -1.76 -0.10
N ALA A 8 -1.43 -1.34 -1.26
CA ALA A 8 -2.13 -2.21 -2.19
C ALA A 8 -1.27 -2.47 -3.42
N THR A 9 -1.22 -3.72 -3.87
CA THR A 9 -0.52 -4.13 -5.09
C THR A 9 -1.54 -4.48 -6.17
N ASN A 10 -1.38 -3.95 -7.37
CA ASN A 10 -2.24 -4.27 -8.50
C ASN A 10 -1.45 -5.02 -9.56
N GLU A 11 -1.60 -6.35 -9.59
CA GLU A 11 -0.93 -7.25 -10.53
C GLU A 11 -1.10 -6.79 -12.00
N LYS A 12 -2.35 -6.57 -12.43
CA LYS A 12 -2.69 -6.25 -13.83
C LYS A 12 -2.41 -4.81 -14.24
N SER A 13 -2.34 -3.88 -13.28
CA SER A 13 -2.04 -2.47 -13.54
C SER A 13 -0.57 -2.14 -13.32
N HIS A 14 0.22 -3.13 -12.89
CA HIS A 14 1.66 -3.02 -12.65
C HIS A 14 2.04 -1.84 -11.75
N ASN A 15 1.30 -1.64 -10.66
CA ASN A 15 1.60 -0.58 -9.71
C ASN A 15 1.30 -0.95 -8.25
N LEU A 16 1.88 -0.15 -7.34
CA LEU A 16 1.54 -0.09 -5.93
C LEU A 16 0.85 1.22 -5.61
N VAL A 17 -0.02 1.16 -4.61
CA VAL A 17 -0.76 2.30 -4.10
C VAL A 17 -0.55 2.38 -2.59
N LEU A 18 -0.20 3.57 -2.12
CA LEU A 18 -0.04 3.89 -0.71
C LEU A 18 -1.26 4.68 -0.21
N PHE A 19 -1.81 4.23 0.90
CA PHE A 19 -2.85 4.92 1.64
C PHE A 19 -2.39 5.23 3.07
N SER A 20 -2.80 6.38 3.61
CA SER A 20 -2.89 6.55 5.06
C SER A 20 -4.17 5.91 5.56
N ARG A 21 -4.12 5.33 6.76
CA ARG A 21 -5.27 4.74 7.46
C ARG A 21 -5.58 5.57 8.69
N ASN A 22 -6.80 6.07 8.79
CA ASN A 22 -7.31 6.65 10.03
C ASN A 22 -7.40 5.56 11.11
N GLU A 23 -6.71 5.74 12.24
CA GLU A 23 -6.53 4.69 13.25
C GLU A 23 -7.83 4.31 13.96
N THR A 24 -8.76 5.25 14.11
CA THR A 24 -10.05 5.06 14.80
C THR A 24 -11.11 4.45 13.90
N THR A 25 -11.24 4.96 12.66
CA THR A 25 -12.35 4.61 11.76
C THR A 25 -11.96 3.60 10.68
N GLY A 26 -10.67 3.40 10.44
CA GLY A 26 -10.15 2.59 9.34
C GLY A 26 -10.28 3.24 7.95
N LYS A 27 -10.83 4.46 7.83
CA LYS A 27 -10.91 5.16 6.54
C LYS A 27 -9.53 5.32 5.91
N LEU A 28 -9.47 5.08 4.60
CA LEU A 28 -8.25 5.20 3.81
C LEU A 28 -8.24 6.51 3.05
N THR A 29 -7.10 7.18 3.01
CA THR A 29 -6.86 8.36 2.17
C THR A 29 -5.70 8.05 1.24
N LEU A 30 -5.94 8.22 -0.07
CA LEU A 30 -4.92 8.00 -1.09
C LEU A 30 -3.76 8.98 -0.89
N LEU A 31 -2.53 8.46 -0.86
CA LEU A 31 -1.32 9.28 -0.79
C LEU A 31 -0.53 9.23 -2.10
N GLN A 32 -0.40 8.03 -2.70
CA GLN A 32 0.39 7.83 -3.92
C GLN A 32 -0.11 6.59 -4.68
N SER A 33 -0.10 6.63 -6.02
CA SER A 33 -0.62 5.54 -6.87
C SER A 33 0.21 5.23 -8.11
N ASP A 34 1.36 5.85 -8.28
CA ASP A 34 2.18 5.81 -9.50
C ASP A 34 3.48 5.02 -9.33
N VAL A 35 3.61 4.25 -8.24
CA VAL A 35 4.77 3.37 -8.03
C VAL A 35 4.66 2.18 -8.96
N VAL A 36 5.38 2.20 -10.07
CA VAL A 36 5.38 1.12 -11.06
C VAL A 36 6.20 -0.06 -10.56
N VAL A 37 5.59 -1.24 -10.52
CA VAL A 37 6.25 -2.53 -10.29
C VAL A 37 5.56 -3.57 -11.18
N PRO A 38 6.29 -4.39 -11.94
CA PRO A 38 5.69 -5.46 -12.74
C PRO A 38 5.00 -6.51 -11.87
N GLU A 39 3.76 -6.83 -12.23
CA GLU A 39 2.93 -7.94 -11.68
C GLU A 39 3.07 -8.18 -10.15
N PRO A 40 2.88 -7.16 -9.28
CA PRO A 40 3.12 -7.31 -7.86
C PRO A 40 1.99 -8.09 -7.20
N VAL A 41 2.35 -9.17 -6.51
CA VAL A 41 1.39 -10.08 -5.84
C VAL A 41 1.64 -10.29 -4.35
N CYS A 42 2.80 -9.87 -3.83
CA CYS A 42 3.17 -10.09 -2.43
C CYS A 42 3.90 -8.86 -1.85
N VAL A 43 3.54 -8.50 -0.61
CA VAL A 43 4.19 -7.45 0.18
C VAL A 43 4.72 -8.04 1.46
N LYS A 44 5.99 -7.77 1.78
CA LYS A 44 6.62 -8.17 3.04
C LYS A 44 7.31 -6.97 3.68
N PHE A 45 6.94 -6.67 4.92
CA PHE A 45 7.69 -5.73 5.74
C PHE A 45 8.85 -6.45 6.41
N LEU A 46 10.05 -5.86 6.33
CA LEU A 46 11.21 -6.31 7.08
C LEU A 46 11.28 -5.55 8.41
N ASN A 47 11.57 -6.26 9.49
CA ASN A 47 11.94 -5.65 10.76
C ASN A 47 13.48 -5.61 10.79
N VAL A 48 14.04 -4.50 10.34
CA VAL A 48 15.46 -4.17 10.46
C VAL A 48 15.70 -3.36 11.71
#